data_AF-A0A2J8M455-F1
#
_entry.id   AF-A0A2J8M455-F1
#
_cell.length_a   1.000
_cell.length_b   1.000
_cell.length_c   1.000
_cell.angle_alpha   90.00
_cell.angle_beta   90.00
_cell.angle_gamma   90.00
#
_symmetry.space_group_name_H-M   'P 1'
#
loop_
_entity.id
_entity.type
_entity.pdbx_description
1 polymer ?
#
loop_
_entity_poly.entity_id
_entity_poly.type
_entity_poly.pdbx_seq_one_letter_code
_entity_poly.pdbx_strand_id
1 'polypeptide(L)'
;MKAITHLTLLALLSVNTEDNQSSGPPTGTALLETSTLNSTGPSNPCQDDPCADNSLCVKLHNTSFCLCLEGYYYNSSTCKKGKVFPGKISVTVSETFDPEEKHSMAYQDLHSEITSLFKDVFGTSVYGQTVILTVSTPLSPRSEMRADDKFVNVTIVTILTETTSDNEKTVTEKINKAIRSSPS
;
A
#
# COMPACT_ATOMS: atom_id res chain seq x y z
N MET A 1 7.57 -12.47 11.08
CA MET A 1 8.52 -11.40 11.42
C MET A 1 7.69 -10.23 11.94
N LYS A 2 8.25 -9.38 12.81
CA LYS A 2 7.59 -8.15 13.27
C LYS A 2 8.69 -7.19 13.69
N ALA A 3 8.88 -6.07 13.00
CA ALA A 3 9.73 -4.97 13.48
C ALA A 3 9.54 -3.70 12.65
N ILE A 4 8.31 -3.17 12.60
CA ILE A 4 8.14 -1.72 12.34
C ILE A 4 8.65 -1.02 13.60
N THR A 5 9.86 -0.48 13.53
CA THR A 5 10.63 -0.01 14.68
C THR A 5 10.47 1.49 14.93
N HIS A 6 10.09 2.27 13.91
CA HIS A 6 9.87 3.71 14.06
C HIS A 6 8.89 4.23 12.98
N LEU A 7 8.03 5.20 13.30
CA LEU A 7 7.17 5.89 12.34
C LEU A 7 7.20 7.39 12.60
N THR A 8 7.39 8.16 11.53
CA THR A 8 7.29 9.61 11.57
C THR A 8 6.38 10.05 10.43
N LEU A 9 5.13 10.35 10.75
CA LEU A 9 4.24 10.96 9.76
C LEU A 9 4.81 12.35 9.42
N LEU A 10 5.07 12.60 8.14
CA LEU A 10 5.32 13.96 7.68
C LEU A 10 3.96 14.66 7.67
N ALA A 11 3.73 15.48 8.69
CA ALA A 11 2.75 16.56 8.61
C ALA A 11 3.15 17.45 7.43
N LEU A 12 2.40 17.43 6.33
CA LEU A 12 2.59 18.39 5.24
C LEU A 12 1.28 19.10 4.96
N LEU A 13 1.33 20.38 5.34
CA LEU A 13 0.60 21.54 4.86
C LEU A 13 -0.39 21.24 3.73
N SER A 14 -1.66 21.41 4.08
CA SER A 14 -2.81 21.61 3.20
C SER A 14 -2.42 22.21 1.85
N VAL A 15 -2.48 21.41 0.80
CA VAL A 15 -2.58 21.91 -0.58
C VAL A 15 -4.06 22.09 -0.86
N ASN A 16 -4.46 23.35 -1.07
CA ASN A 16 -5.79 23.74 -1.46
C ASN A 16 -6.04 23.40 -2.94
N THR A 17 -7.28 22.97 -3.17
CA THR A 17 -8.00 22.63 -4.41
C THR A 17 -7.82 23.59 -5.57
N GLU A 18 -7.84 23.08 -6.81
CA GLU A 18 -8.72 23.61 -7.87
C GLU A 18 -9.08 22.52 -8.91
N ASP A 19 -10.38 22.37 -9.14
CA ASP A 19 -11.06 21.53 -10.13
C ASP A 19 -10.73 21.93 -11.58
N ASN A 20 -10.72 20.96 -12.51
CA ASN A 20 -11.40 21.18 -13.80
C ASN A 20 -11.78 19.90 -14.57
N GLN A 21 -12.81 20.07 -15.39
CA GLN A 21 -13.84 19.11 -15.80
C GLN A 21 -13.60 18.44 -17.17
N SER A 22 -14.13 17.22 -17.31
CA SER A 22 -14.88 16.63 -18.46
C SER A 22 -14.19 16.29 -19.80
N SER A 23 -14.38 15.06 -20.30
CA SER A 23 -15.41 14.67 -21.32
C SER A 23 -15.18 13.24 -21.90
N GLY A 24 -16.27 12.51 -22.21
CA GLY A 24 -16.30 11.07 -22.60
C GLY A 24 -16.19 10.74 -24.12
N PRO A 25 -16.86 9.66 -24.61
CA PRO A 25 -16.22 8.42 -25.12
C PRO A 25 -16.35 8.21 -26.65
N PRO A 26 -15.83 7.09 -27.20
CA PRO A 26 -16.79 6.18 -27.86
C PRO A 26 -16.51 4.66 -27.74
N THR A 27 -17.58 3.92 -28.06
CA THR A 27 -17.85 2.47 -28.09
C THR A 27 -17.11 1.70 -29.20
N GLY A 28 -16.80 0.42 -28.95
CA GLY A 28 -16.49 -0.58 -29.99
C GLY A 28 -16.53 -2.02 -29.46
N THR A 29 -17.52 -2.79 -29.91
CA THR A 29 -17.79 -4.21 -29.58
C THR A 29 -17.04 -5.14 -30.55
N ALA A 30 -16.44 -6.25 -30.08
CA ALA A 30 -16.29 -7.50 -30.83
C ALA A 30 -15.91 -8.69 -29.93
N LEU A 31 -16.31 -9.87 -30.39
CA LEU A 31 -16.52 -11.17 -29.72
C LEU A 31 -15.29 -11.89 -29.14
N LEU A 32 -15.62 -12.79 -28.21
CA LEU A 32 -14.84 -13.92 -27.69
C LEU A 32 -14.11 -14.72 -28.77
N GLU A 33 -12.89 -15.16 -28.47
CA GLU A 33 -12.50 -16.57 -28.68
C GLU A 33 -11.70 -17.09 -27.47
N THR A 34 -12.26 -18.13 -26.86
CA THR A 34 -11.72 -18.89 -25.74
C THR A 34 -10.67 -19.87 -26.26
N SER A 35 -9.42 -19.75 -25.80
CA SER A 35 -8.42 -20.81 -25.93
C SER A 35 -7.82 -21.11 -24.57
N THR A 36 -8.44 -22.05 -23.87
CA THR A 36 -7.95 -22.67 -22.63
C THR A 36 -6.69 -23.50 -22.93
N LEU A 37 -5.53 -22.86 -22.79
CA LEU A 37 -4.27 -23.55 -22.56
C LEU A 37 -4.02 -23.58 -21.04
N ASN A 38 -4.31 -24.73 -20.42
CA ASN A 38 -3.88 -25.03 -19.06
C ASN A 38 -2.35 -25.08 -19.01
N SER A 39 -1.74 -23.92 -18.82
CA SER A 39 -0.34 -23.81 -18.43
C SER A 39 -0.28 -23.85 -16.91
N THR A 40 0.09 -25.00 -16.36
CA THR A 40 0.40 -25.21 -14.93
C THR A 40 1.73 -24.52 -14.58
N GLY A 41 1.78 -23.21 -14.75
CA GLY A 41 2.75 -22.32 -14.11
C GLY A 41 2.09 -21.61 -12.93
N PRO A 42 2.86 -20.96 -12.03
CA PRO A 42 2.26 -20.09 -11.02
C PRO A 42 1.42 -19.03 -11.73
N SER A 43 0.09 -19.11 -11.56
CA SER A 43 -0.86 -18.21 -12.21
C SER A 43 -0.48 -16.77 -11.87
N ASN A 44 -0.32 -15.93 -12.90
CA ASN A 44 -0.10 -14.51 -12.69
C ASN A 44 -1.36 -13.93 -12.01
N PRO A 45 -1.27 -13.34 -10.80
CA PRO A 45 -2.44 -12.94 -10.02
C PRO A 45 -3.18 -11.72 -10.61
N CYS A 46 -2.67 -11.13 -11.69
CA CYS A 46 -3.35 -10.08 -12.48
C CYS A 46 -3.74 -10.55 -13.90
N GLN A 47 -3.63 -11.84 -14.23
CA GLN A 47 -3.86 -12.33 -15.59
C GLN A 47 -5.31 -12.14 -16.07
N ASP A 48 -6.28 -12.35 -15.17
CA ASP A 48 -7.71 -12.27 -15.50
C ASP A 48 -8.31 -10.89 -15.18
N ASP A 49 -7.46 -9.88 -14.98
CA ASP A 49 -7.83 -8.53 -14.53
C ASP A 49 -8.90 -8.54 -13.41
N PRO A 50 -8.54 -8.98 -12.20
CA PRO A 50 -9.50 -9.16 -11.11
C PRO A 50 -10.05 -7.84 -10.54
N CYS A 51 -9.61 -6.71 -11.08
CA CYS A 51 -9.88 -5.37 -10.58
C CYS A 51 -10.97 -4.69 -11.40
N ALA A 52 -12.04 -4.27 -10.74
CA ALA A 52 -13.15 -3.57 -11.37
C ALA A 52 -13.00 -2.05 -11.28
N ASP A 53 -13.96 -1.32 -11.85
CA ASP A 53 -14.07 0.14 -11.73
C ASP A 53 -12.82 0.91 -12.20
N ASN A 54 -12.19 0.39 -13.26
CA ASN A 54 -10.94 0.93 -13.83
C ASN A 54 -9.79 1.05 -12.81
N SER A 55 -9.83 0.26 -11.73
CA SER A 55 -8.70 0.14 -10.81
C SER A 55 -7.58 -0.70 -11.42
N LEU A 56 -6.34 -0.38 -11.06
CA LEU A 56 -5.15 -1.06 -11.56
C LEU A 56 -4.87 -2.32 -10.72
N CYS A 57 -4.75 -3.47 -11.36
CA CYS A 57 -4.21 -4.66 -10.70
C CYS A 57 -2.71 -4.54 -10.48
N VAL A 58 -2.29 -4.55 -9.21
CA VAL A 58 -0.88 -4.53 -8.81
C VAL A 58 -0.48 -5.93 -8.34
N LYS A 59 0.42 -6.54 -9.11
CA LYS A 59 0.99 -7.85 -8.81
C LYS A 59 2.11 -7.76 -7.76
N LEU A 60 2.07 -8.62 -6.74
CA LEU A 60 3.18 -8.89 -5.81
C LEU A 60 3.87 -10.22 -6.20
N HIS A 61 4.33 -11.01 -5.24
CA HIS A 61 4.99 -12.30 -5.54
C HIS A 61 4.00 -13.33 -6.06
N ASN A 62 3.03 -13.70 -5.23
CA ASN A 62 1.94 -14.64 -5.56
C ASN A 62 0.56 -14.08 -5.23
N THR A 63 0.46 -12.86 -4.71
CA THR A 63 -0.80 -12.13 -4.48
C THR A 63 -0.91 -10.90 -5.38
N SER A 64 -2.07 -10.29 -5.39
CA SER A 64 -2.33 -9.00 -6.02
C SER A 64 -3.26 -8.16 -5.16
N PHE A 65 -3.30 -6.87 -5.45
CA PHE A 65 -4.30 -5.95 -4.91
C PHE A 65 -4.73 -4.97 -6.00
N CYS A 66 -5.91 -4.37 -5.82
CA CYS A 66 -6.42 -3.36 -6.74
C CYS A 66 -6.10 -1.96 -6.20
N LEU A 67 -5.58 -1.11 -7.07
CA LEU A 67 -5.22 0.27 -6.77
C LEU A 67 -6.14 1.23 -7.53
N CYS A 68 -6.83 2.07 -6.79
CA CYS A 68 -7.67 3.13 -7.37
C CYS A 68 -6.85 4.40 -7.63
N LEU A 69 -7.47 5.38 -8.29
CA LEU A 69 -6.92 6.73 -8.41
C LEU A 69 -6.66 7.35 -7.03
N GLU A 70 -5.77 8.34 -7.00
CA GLU A 70 -5.42 9.06 -5.77
C GLU A 70 -6.66 9.58 -5.05
N GLY A 71 -6.72 9.36 -3.73
CA GLY A 71 -7.88 9.71 -2.91
C GLY A 71 -8.98 8.64 -2.84
N TYR A 72 -8.88 7.57 -3.62
CA TYR A 72 -9.83 6.46 -3.64
C TYR A 72 -9.17 5.16 -3.19
N TYR A 73 -9.94 4.30 -2.55
CA TYR A 73 -9.52 2.95 -2.15
C TYR A 73 -10.45 1.90 -2.73
N TYR A 74 -9.89 0.73 -3.06
CA TYR A 74 -10.68 -0.35 -3.63
C TYR A 74 -11.48 -1.08 -2.56
N ASN A 75 -12.79 -1.21 -2.74
CA ASN A 75 -13.66 -1.95 -1.85
C ASN A 75 -14.85 -2.54 -2.61
N SER A 76 -15.02 -3.86 -2.50
CA SER A 76 -16.16 -4.59 -3.07
C SER A 76 -16.38 -4.26 -4.56
N SER A 77 -15.32 -4.34 -5.37
CA SER A 77 -15.35 -4.10 -6.82
C SER A 77 -15.65 -2.66 -7.24
N THR A 78 -15.43 -1.69 -6.34
CA THR A 78 -15.60 -0.25 -6.62
C THR A 78 -14.51 0.57 -5.95
N CYS A 79 -14.15 1.70 -6.56
CA CYS A 79 -13.28 2.70 -5.99
C CYS A 79 -14.10 3.69 -5.16
N LYS A 80 -13.86 3.69 -3.84
CA LYS A 80 -14.56 4.58 -2.90
C LYS A 80 -13.65 5.73 -2.51
N LYS A 81 -14.20 6.94 -2.51
CA LYS A 81 -13.49 8.13 -2.03
C LYS A 81 -13.20 8.00 -0.54
N GLY A 82 -12.03 8.44 -0.11
CA GLY A 82 -11.62 8.41 1.29
C GLY A 82 -10.82 9.65 1.72
N LYS A 83 -10.58 9.73 3.03
CA LYS A 83 -9.65 10.73 3.58
C LYS A 83 -8.23 10.19 3.53
N VAL A 84 -7.34 10.98 2.96
CA VAL A 84 -5.95 10.61 2.66
C VAL A 84 -5.03 11.12 3.75
N PHE A 85 -4.19 10.23 4.29
CA PHE A 85 -3.20 10.53 5.31
C PHE A 85 -1.82 10.01 4.85
N PRO A 86 -0.98 10.88 4.24
CA PRO A 86 0.37 10.51 3.85
C PRO A 86 1.27 10.32 5.07
N GLY A 87 2.30 9.47 4.96
CA GLY A 87 3.17 9.13 6.08
C GLY A 87 4.51 8.51 5.67
N LYS A 88 5.46 8.47 6.62
CA LYS A 88 6.75 7.78 6.45
C LYS A 88 7.07 6.88 7.64
N ILE A 89 7.10 5.57 7.43
CA ILE A 89 7.51 4.58 8.43
C ILE A 89 8.95 4.13 8.18
N SER A 90 9.62 3.66 9.22
CA SER A 90 10.86 2.91 9.16
C SER A 90 10.59 1.47 9.58
N VAL A 91 11.01 0.54 8.73
CA VAL A 91 10.75 -0.89 8.91
C VAL A 91 12.06 -1.65 8.90
N THR A 92 12.24 -2.53 9.88
CA THR A 92 13.32 -3.50 9.88
C THR A 92 13.00 -4.61 8.88
N VAL A 93 13.98 -4.95 8.05
CA VAL A 93 13.91 -5.97 7.01
C VAL A 93 15.14 -6.86 7.07
N SER A 94 15.12 -8.01 6.39
CA SER A 94 16.30 -8.86 6.26
C SER A 94 17.43 -8.12 5.52
N GLU A 95 18.69 -8.49 5.79
CA GLU A 95 19.85 -7.93 5.08
C GLU A 95 19.72 -8.08 3.55
N THR A 96 19.12 -9.20 3.12
CA THR A 96 18.88 -9.55 1.71
C THR A 96 17.70 -8.83 1.07
N PHE A 97 16.94 -8.03 1.82
CA PHE A 97 15.78 -7.32 1.28
C PHE A 97 16.19 -6.33 0.21
N ASP A 98 15.62 -6.44 -0.99
CA ASP A 98 15.82 -5.46 -2.07
C ASP A 98 14.49 -4.71 -2.35
N PRO A 99 14.42 -3.40 -2.12
CA PRO A 99 13.21 -2.61 -2.41
C PRO A 99 12.86 -2.54 -3.90
N GLU A 100 13.81 -2.79 -4.80
CA GLU A 100 13.58 -2.76 -6.26
C GLU A 100 12.91 -4.06 -6.75
N GLU A 101 13.06 -5.17 -6.03
CA GLU A 101 12.42 -6.45 -6.35
C GLU A 101 10.97 -6.52 -5.84
N LYS A 102 10.07 -5.72 -6.44
CA LYS A 102 8.65 -5.60 -6.04
C LYS A 102 7.82 -6.90 -6.12
N HIS A 103 8.30 -7.89 -6.87
CA HIS A 103 7.68 -9.22 -7.02
C HIS A 103 8.37 -10.32 -6.18
N SER A 104 9.30 -9.95 -5.30
CA SER A 104 9.92 -10.88 -4.35
C SER A 104 8.95 -11.22 -3.21
N MET A 105 9.16 -12.40 -2.61
CA MET A 105 8.43 -12.80 -1.40
C MET A 105 8.65 -11.80 -0.26
N ALA A 106 9.87 -11.29 -0.11
CA ALA A 106 10.21 -10.33 0.95
C ALA A 106 9.47 -8.99 0.79
N TYR A 107 9.32 -8.47 -0.43
CA TYR A 107 8.51 -7.27 -0.67
C TYR A 107 7.03 -7.51 -0.40
N GLN A 108 6.51 -8.68 -0.78
CA GLN A 108 5.13 -9.07 -0.48
C GLN A 108 4.89 -9.16 1.04
N ASP A 109 5.80 -9.75 1.78
CA ASP A 109 5.71 -9.85 3.25
C ASP A 109 5.72 -8.46 3.89
N LEU A 110 6.62 -7.57 3.46
CA LEU A 110 6.63 -6.17 3.88
C LEU A 110 5.27 -5.48 3.62
N HIS A 111 4.72 -5.65 2.41
CA HIS A 111 3.42 -5.09 2.06
C HIS A 111 2.30 -5.64 2.94
N SER A 112 2.29 -6.96 3.20
CA SER A 112 1.31 -7.62 4.05
C SER A 112 1.41 -7.14 5.51
N GLU A 113 2.61 -7.04 6.06
CA GLU A 113 2.84 -6.57 7.43
C GLU A 113 2.36 -5.13 7.62
N ILE A 114 2.71 -4.23 6.70
CA ILE A 114 2.28 -2.83 6.75
C ILE A 114 0.76 -2.73 6.63
N THR A 115 0.16 -3.34 5.60
CA THR A 115 -1.29 -3.23 5.38
C THR A 115 -2.09 -3.87 6.52
N SER A 116 -1.61 -4.98 7.09
CA SER A 116 -2.23 -5.60 8.27
C SER A 116 -2.15 -4.70 9.49
N LEU A 117 -0.97 -4.11 9.78
CA LEU A 117 -0.82 -3.21 10.92
C LEU A 117 -1.84 -2.05 10.84
N PHE A 118 -1.93 -1.39 9.69
CA PHE A 118 -2.83 -0.25 9.53
C PHE A 118 -4.30 -0.68 9.59
N LYS A 119 -4.65 -1.83 9.02
CA LYS A 119 -5.98 -2.40 9.18
C LYS A 119 -6.33 -2.66 10.65
N ASP A 120 -5.39 -3.15 11.45
CA ASP A 120 -5.59 -3.41 12.88
C ASP A 120 -5.70 -2.11 13.69
N VAL A 121 -4.92 -1.09 13.33
CA VAL A 121 -4.95 0.24 13.98
C VAL A 121 -6.31 0.91 13.83
N PHE A 122 -6.90 0.87 12.64
CA PHE A 122 -8.12 1.61 12.32
C PHE A 122 -9.40 0.74 12.37
N GLY A 123 -9.26 -0.59 12.30
CA GLY A 123 -10.37 -1.52 12.22
C GLY A 123 -11.01 -1.56 10.83
N THR A 124 -11.73 -2.66 10.54
CA THR A 124 -12.28 -2.94 9.21
C THR A 124 -13.39 -1.99 8.75
N SER A 125 -14.03 -1.26 9.67
CA SER A 125 -15.10 -0.32 9.36
C SER A 125 -14.60 1.05 8.91
N VAL A 126 -13.40 1.45 9.33
CA VAL A 126 -12.80 2.77 9.04
C VAL A 126 -11.64 2.66 8.06
N TYR A 127 -10.88 1.57 8.13
CA TYR A 127 -9.77 1.32 7.22
C TYR A 127 -10.27 1.10 5.79
N GLY A 128 -9.78 1.93 4.86
CA GLY A 128 -9.96 1.70 3.43
C GLY A 128 -8.81 0.87 2.87
N GLN A 129 -7.64 1.49 2.76
CA GLN A 129 -6.43 0.88 2.19
C GLN A 129 -5.20 1.68 2.59
N THR A 130 -4.06 1.01 2.76
CA THR A 130 -2.73 1.64 2.81
C THR A 130 -1.98 1.30 1.53
N VAL A 131 -1.46 2.32 0.86
CA VAL A 131 -0.67 2.22 -0.38
C VAL A 131 0.78 2.57 -0.08
N ILE A 132 1.70 1.69 -0.46
CA ILE A 132 3.14 1.95 -0.40
C ILE A 132 3.55 2.70 -1.65
N LEU A 133 4.02 3.94 -1.50
CA LEU A 133 4.48 4.78 -2.60
C LEU A 133 5.94 4.49 -2.95
N THR A 134 6.81 4.49 -1.95
CA THR A 134 8.25 4.27 -2.12
C THR A 134 8.83 3.51 -0.94
N VAL A 135 9.80 2.65 -1.22
CA VAL A 135 10.67 2.03 -0.24
C VAL A 135 12.09 2.45 -0.59
N SER A 136 12.83 2.96 0.39
CA SER A 136 14.19 3.46 0.18
C SER A 136 15.10 3.02 1.31
N THR A 137 16.32 2.62 0.98
CA THR A 137 17.37 2.39 1.99
C THR A 137 17.94 3.74 2.40
N PRO A 138 18.09 4.03 3.72
CA PRO A 138 18.81 5.21 4.17
C PRO A 138 20.22 5.23 3.55
N LEU A 139 20.68 6.40 3.12
CA LEU A 139 22.07 6.58 2.69
C LEU A 139 22.97 6.41 3.93
N SER A 140 23.59 5.25 4.10
CA SER A 140 24.50 5.02 5.23
C SER A 140 25.92 5.49 4.89
N PRO A 141 26.55 6.36 5.72
CA PRO A 141 27.97 6.65 5.62
C PRO A 141 28.79 5.49 6.21
N ARG A 142 29.20 4.54 5.37
CA ARG A 142 30.47 3.79 5.48
C ARG A 142 30.77 3.03 6.80
N SER A 143 29.78 2.48 7.50
CA SER A 143 30.03 1.49 8.57
C SER A 143 29.39 0.14 8.23
N GLU A 144 30.15 -0.70 7.53
CA GLU A 144 29.96 -2.15 7.52
C GLU A 144 30.42 -2.74 8.88
N MET A 145 29.88 -3.92 9.23
CA MET A 145 30.19 -4.77 10.38
C MET A 145 29.36 -4.56 11.67
N ARG A 146 28.08 -4.91 11.62
CA ARG A 146 27.42 -5.79 12.61
C ARG A 146 26.31 -6.57 11.90
N ALA A 147 25.97 -7.76 12.37
CA ALA A 147 24.79 -8.53 11.96
C ALA A 147 23.51 -7.87 12.54
N ASP A 148 23.39 -6.56 12.35
CA ASP A 148 22.32 -5.74 12.88
C ASP A 148 21.29 -5.52 11.77
N ASP A 149 20.03 -5.67 12.15
CA ASP A 149 18.83 -5.42 11.37
C ASP A 149 18.97 -4.29 10.34
N LYS A 150 18.70 -4.58 9.05
CA LYS A 150 18.62 -3.57 7.99
C LYS A 150 17.32 -2.79 8.14
N PHE A 151 17.37 -1.46 8.06
CA PHE A 151 16.16 -0.63 8.08
C PHE A 151 15.91 0.01 6.71
N VAL A 152 14.64 0.12 6.33
CA VAL A 152 14.18 0.86 5.14
C VAL A 152 13.18 1.93 5.54
N ASN A 153 13.20 3.06 4.83
CA ASN A 153 12.19 4.10 4.91
C ASN A 153 11.10 3.82 3.88
N VAL A 154 9.86 3.73 4.33
CA VAL A 154 8.69 3.49 3.49
C VAL A 154 7.80 4.72 3.52
N THR A 155 7.58 5.34 2.35
CA THR A 155 6.55 6.37 2.19
C THR A 155 5.24 5.69 1.86
N ILE A 156 4.20 6.00 2.63
CA ILE A 156 2.87 5.41 2.50
C ILE A 156 1.81 6.49 2.39
N VAL A 157 0.65 6.08 1.88
CA VAL A 157 -0.60 6.81 1.99
C VAL A 157 -1.63 5.89 2.60
N THR A 158 -2.24 6.29 3.71
CA THR A 158 -3.35 5.58 4.32
C THR A 158 -4.65 6.29 3.96
N ILE A 159 -5.59 5.56 3.40
CA ILE A 159 -6.91 6.04 3.00
C ILE A 159 -7.92 5.44 3.97
N LEU A 160 -8.60 6.30 4.71
CA LEU A 160 -9.71 5.94 5.60
C LEU A 160 -11.05 6.30 4.94
N THR A 161 -12.14 5.72 5.42
CA THR A 161 -13.49 6.07 4.93
C THR A 161 -13.73 7.58 5.01
N GLU A 162 -14.47 8.13 4.04
CA GLU A 162 -14.77 9.57 4.00
C GLU A 162 -15.53 10.05 5.25
N THR A 163 -16.26 9.15 5.91
CA THR A 163 -17.02 9.40 7.13
C THR A 163 -16.20 9.33 8.42
N THR A 164 -14.91 8.99 8.36
CA THR A 164 -14.08 8.92 9.58
C THR A 164 -14.03 10.26 10.30
N SER A 165 -14.09 10.22 11.64
CA SER A 165 -13.83 11.38 12.50
C SER A 165 -12.34 11.61 12.72
N ASP A 166 -11.48 10.70 12.26
CA ASP A 166 -10.04 10.82 12.40
C ASP A 166 -9.51 12.00 11.59
N ASN A 167 -8.56 12.71 12.19
CA ASN A 167 -7.76 13.74 11.57
C ASN A 167 -6.28 13.37 11.68
N GLU A 168 -5.40 14.18 11.10
CA GLU A 168 -3.96 13.92 11.08
C GLU A 168 -3.37 13.60 12.47
N LYS A 169 -3.81 14.33 13.51
CA LYS A 169 -3.35 14.14 14.88
C LYS A 169 -3.81 12.78 15.42
N THR A 170 -5.11 12.46 15.29
CA THR A 170 -5.64 11.20 15.85
C THR A 170 -5.12 9.98 15.08
N VAL A 171 -4.93 10.09 13.76
CA VAL A 171 -4.25 9.08 12.94
C VAL A 171 -2.84 8.82 13.46
N THR A 172 -2.06 9.88 13.65
CA THR A 172 -0.68 9.79 14.16
C THR A 172 -0.64 9.14 15.55
N GLU A 173 -1.53 9.56 16.46
CA GLU A 173 -1.63 8.99 17.82
C GLU A 173 -1.97 7.50 17.81
N LYS A 174 -2.94 7.08 16.99
CA LYS A 174 -3.36 5.68 16.87
C LYS A 174 -2.23 4.78 16.36
N ILE A 175 -1.52 5.21 15.32
CA ILE A 175 -0.44 4.39 14.77
C ILE A 175 0.76 4.34 15.73
N ASN A 176 1.15 5.46 16.33
CA ASN A 176 2.21 5.50 17.34
C ASN A 176 1.90 4.61 18.54
N LYS A 177 0.64 4.56 18.96
CA LYS A 177 0.19 3.64 20.02
C LYS A 177 0.39 2.18 19.60
N ALA A 178 -0.03 1.80 18.40
CA ALA A 178 0.08 0.42 17.92
C ALA A 178 1.53 -0.05 17.75
N ILE A 179 2.43 0.85 17.35
CA ILE A 179 3.87 0.55 17.26
C ILE A 179 4.45 0.30 18.66
N ARG A 180 4.14 1.16 19.65
CA ARG A 180 4.60 0.98 21.03
C ARG A 180 4.02 -0.25 21.72
N SER A 181 2.81 -0.65 21.35
CA SER A 181 2.13 -1.83 21.91
C SER A 181 2.51 -3.14 21.19
N SER A 182 3.26 -3.08 20.09
CA SER A 182 3.75 -4.28 19.43
C SER A 182 4.99 -4.78 20.19
N PRO A 183 4.99 -6.01 20.73
CA PRO A 183 6.18 -6.55 21.37
C PRO A 183 7.30 -6.64 20.34
N SER A 184 8.48 -6.16 20.75
CA SER A 184 9.78 -6.32 20.09
C SER A 184 10.18 -7.78 20.00
#